data_AF-A0A9N9NT23-F1
#
_entry.id   AF-A0A9N9NT23-F1
#
_cell.length_a   1.000
_cell.length_b   1.000
_cell.length_c   1.000
_cell.angle_alpha   90.00
_cell.angle_beta   90.00
_cell.angle_gamma   90.00
#
_symmetry.space_group_name_H-M   'P 1'
#
loop_
_entity.id
_entity.type
_entity.pdbx_description
1 polymer ?
#
loop_
_entity_poly.entity_id
_entity_poly.type
_entity_poly.pdbx_seq_one_letter_code
_entity_poly.pdbx_strand_id
1 'polypeptide(L)'
;SLKLTEDYVVAVKHLIDNPEIKTYLEIQVLVAPMDYPRQLHIQRAIVHHIKAIRSGILEQILHIVPMIGPLHVSLNSCETVFLLNYEFFDLLFHKIFGENKVLAKKPKPYKINLLLELASQGWS
;
A
#
# COMPACT_ATOMS: atom_id res chain seq x y z
N SER A 1 14.35 -12.36 6.56
CA SER A 1 12.90 -12.08 6.66
C SER A 1 12.74 -11.10 7.80
N LEU A 2 12.26 -9.87 7.51
CA LEU A 2 12.03 -8.85 8.52
C LEU A 2 10.72 -9.21 9.24
N LYS A 3 10.78 -9.50 10.54
CA LYS A 3 9.60 -9.91 11.33
C LYS A 3 9.35 -8.96 12.50
N LEU A 4 10.39 -8.30 12.99
CA LEU A 4 10.33 -7.41 14.14
C LEU A 4 10.58 -5.97 13.70
N THR A 5 10.16 -5.00 14.53
CA THR A 5 10.34 -3.57 14.23
C THR A 5 11.81 -3.21 14.06
N GLU A 6 12.69 -3.84 14.84
CA GLU A 6 14.15 -3.67 14.79
C GLU A 6 14.71 -4.03 13.42
N ASP A 7 14.21 -5.10 12.80
CA ASP A 7 14.63 -5.52 11.46
C ASP A 7 14.33 -4.43 10.42
N TYR A 8 13.15 -3.80 10.52
CA TYR A 8 12.77 -2.69 9.63
C TYR A 8 13.58 -1.42 9.89
N VAL A 9 13.91 -1.13 11.15
CA VAL A 9 14.79 0.00 11.50
C VAL A 9 16.19 -0.21 10.93
N VAL A 10 16.74 -1.42 11.00
CA VAL A 10 18.04 -1.75 10.39
C VAL A 10 17.98 -1.60 8.87
N ALA A 11 16.93 -2.08 8.22
CA ALA A 11 16.76 -1.92 6.78
C ALA A 11 16.68 -0.44 6.35
N VAL A 12 15.94 0.38 7.09
CA VAL A 12 15.86 1.83 6.83
C VAL A 12 17.17 2.53 7.16
N LYS A 13 17.90 2.08 8.18
CA LYS A 13 19.23 2.62 8.49
C LYS A 13 20.19 2.49 7.30
N HIS A 14 20.20 1.35 6.61
CA HIS A 14 21.02 1.19 5.40
C HIS A 14 20.68 2.20 4.29
N LEU A 15 19.41 2.60 4.18
CA LEU A 15 18.99 3.65 3.26
C LEU A 15 19.47 5.02 3.72
N ILE A 16 19.27 5.34 5.00
CA ILE A 16 19.64 6.63 5.58
C ILE A 16 21.17 6.82 5.63
N ASP A 17 21.94 5.76 5.81
CA ASP A 17 23.41 5.81 5.86
C ASP A 17 24.02 6.22 4.51
N ASN A 18 23.24 6.25 3.42
CA ASN A 18 23.65 6.90 2.18
C ASN A 18 23.84 8.41 2.42
N PRO A 19 24.99 9.00 2.08
CA PRO A 19 25.31 10.39 2.40
C PRO A 19 24.36 11.41 1.76
N GLU A 20 23.87 11.14 0.54
CA GLU A 20 22.91 12.03 -0.15
C GLU A 20 21.56 12.02 0.56
N ILE A 21 21.08 10.84 0.93
CA ILE A 21 19.81 10.66 1.64
C ILE A 21 19.92 11.25 3.05
N LYS A 22 21.03 11.03 3.74
CA LYS A 22 21.29 11.61 5.06
C LYS A 22 21.22 13.13 5.02
N THR A 23 21.93 13.75 4.09
CA THR A 23 21.96 15.21 3.91
C THR A 23 20.57 15.74 3.54
N TYR A 24 19.85 15.02 2.67
CA TYR A 24 18.47 15.38 2.33
C TYR A 24 17.55 15.38 3.55
N LEU A 25 17.60 14.32 4.36
CA LEU A 25 16.76 14.14 5.55
C LEU A 25 17.09 15.10 6.70
N GLU A 26 18.23 15.79 6.67
CA GLU A 26 18.54 16.83 7.67
C GLU A 26 17.67 18.09 7.49
N ILE A 27 17.18 18.34 6.27
CA ILE A 27 16.43 19.57 5.92
C ILE A 27 15.02 19.25 5.44
N GLN A 28 14.84 18.12 4.77
CA GLN A 28 13.61 17.76 4.06
C GLN A 28 12.92 16.54 4.67
N VAL A 29 11.68 16.32 4.26
CA VAL A 29 10.88 15.16 4.64
C VAL A 29 10.76 14.20 3.46
N LEU A 30 11.04 12.92 3.70
CA LEU A 30 10.84 11.86 2.72
C LEU A 30 9.45 11.24 2.91
N VAL A 31 8.57 11.49 1.96
CA VAL A 31 7.31 10.76 1.85
C VAL A 31 7.61 9.39 1.25
N ALA A 32 7.43 8.34 2.06
CA ALA A 32 7.81 6.99 1.70
C ALA A 32 6.55 6.11 1.56
N PRO A 33 6.10 5.81 0.32
CA PRO A 33 5.07 4.82 0.10
C PRO A 33 5.59 3.43 0.48
N MET A 34 4.87 2.76 1.38
CA MET A 34 5.27 1.46 1.92
C MET A 34 4.09 0.51 2.00
N ASP A 35 4.36 -0.78 1.84
CA ASP A 35 3.38 -1.84 1.98
C ASP A 35 3.19 -2.23 3.45
N TYR A 36 2.06 -2.83 3.79
CA TYR A 36 1.91 -3.51 5.06
C TYR A 36 2.78 -4.79 5.09
N PRO A 37 3.50 -5.11 6.19
CA PRO A 37 3.53 -4.42 7.48
C PRO A 37 4.65 -3.38 7.61
N ARG A 38 5.45 -3.15 6.57
CA ARG A 38 6.61 -2.23 6.60
C ARG A 38 6.20 -0.84 7.08
N GLN A 39 5.13 -0.28 6.51
CA GLN A 39 4.60 1.02 6.90
C GLN A 39 4.31 1.09 8.42
N LEU A 40 3.65 0.05 8.95
CA LEU A 40 3.28 -0.04 10.37
C LEU A 40 4.52 -0.08 11.28
N HIS A 41 5.53 -0.86 10.92
CA HIS A 41 6.75 -0.96 11.73
C HIS A 41 7.55 0.34 11.73
N ILE A 42 7.62 1.07 10.61
CA ILE A 42 8.28 2.39 10.58
C ILE A 42 7.49 3.41 11.42
N GLN A 43 6.16 3.41 11.36
CA GLN A 43 5.35 4.25 12.25
C GLN A 43 5.60 3.93 13.72
N ARG A 44 5.68 2.64 14.08
CA ARG A 44 6.02 2.21 15.45
C ARG A 44 7.40 2.68 15.88
N ALA A 45 8.39 2.61 14.99
CA ALA A 45 9.74 3.07 15.27
C ALA A 45 9.79 4.59 15.52
N ILE A 46 9.07 5.38 14.71
CA ILE A 46 8.93 6.84 14.89
C ILE A 46 8.28 7.15 16.24
N VAL A 47 7.14 6.53 16.54
CA VAL A 47 6.43 6.73 17.81
C VAL A 47 7.29 6.34 19.01
N HIS A 48 8.04 5.24 18.91
CA HIS A 48 8.97 4.81 19.94
C HIS A 48 10.11 5.82 20.13
N HIS A 49 10.69 6.33 19.04
CA HIS A 49 11.74 7.35 19.10
C HIS A 49 11.25 8.64 19.77
N ILE A 50 10.04 9.11 19.46
CA ILE A 50 9.44 10.30 20.09
C ILE A 50 9.23 10.11 21.60
N LYS A 51 8.85 8.89 22.03
CA LYS A 51 8.53 8.60 23.42
C LYS A 51 9.73 8.26 24.30
N ALA A 52 10.82 7.75 23.72
CA ALA A 52 11.96 7.25 24.47
C ALA A 52 13.15 8.23 24.43
N ILE A 53 13.63 8.65 25.62
CA ILE A 53 14.75 9.58 25.80
C ILE A 53 16.06 9.07 25.14
N ARG A 54 16.23 7.74 25.00
CA ARG A 54 17.37 7.09 24.32
C ARG A 54 16.92 5.85 23.56
N SER A 55 16.17 6.04 22.48
CA SER A 55 15.63 4.92 21.69
C SER A 55 16.67 4.09 20.92
N GLY A 56 17.90 4.61 20.73
CA GLY A 56 18.92 3.98 19.88
C GLY A 56 18.58 4.01 18.37
N ILE A 57 17.44 4.59 18.00
CA ILE A 57 16.99 4.79 16.63
C ILE A 57 17.56 6.12 16.13
N LEU A 58 17.94 6.16 14.86
CA LEU A 58 18.51 7.33 14.20
C LEU A 58 17.49 8.48 14.07
N GLU A 59 17.88 9.72 14.38
CA GLU A 59 17.00 10.91 14.38
C GLU A 59 16.35 11.18 13.03
N GLN A 60 17.08 10.91 11.94
CA GLN A 60 16.61 11.00 10.55
C GLN A 60 15.33 10.18 10.29
N ILE A 61 14.98 9.18 11.12
CA ILE A 61 13.72 8.45 10.97
C ILE A 61 12.49 9.36 11.17
N LEU A 62 12.62 10.45 11.93
CA LEU A 62 11.56 11.43 12.17
C LEU A 62 11.20 12.22 10.91
N HIS A 63 12.12 12.27 9.95
CA HIS A 63 11.95 12.93 8.66
C HIS A 63 11.33 12.00 7.60
N ILE A 64 10.94 10.78 7.97
CA ILE A 64 10.25 9.85 7.08
C ILE A 64 8.76 9.88 7.40
N VAL A 65 7.94 10.10 6.37
CA VAL A 65 6.47 10.01 6.45
C VAL A 65 6.02 8.72 5.75
N PRO A 66 5.78 7.63 6.51
CA PRO A 66 5.33 6.36 5.94
C PRO A 66 3.84 6.43 5.55
N MET A 67 3.56 6.33 4.25
CA MET A 67 2.20 6.35 3.69
C MET A 67 1.86 5.06 2.94
N ILE A 68 0.57 4.79 2.74
CA ILE A 68 0.12 3.68 1.89
C ILE A 68 0.46 4.03 0.43
N GLY A 69 1.05 3.08 -0.29
CA GLY A 69 1.37 3.26 -1.71
C GLY A 69 0.13 3.59 -2.57
N PRO A 70 0.20 4.56 -3.50
CA PRO A 70 -0.92 4.90 -4.37
C PRO A 70 -1.49 3.70 -5.15
N LEU A 71 -0.62 2.76 -5.54
CA LEU A 71 -1.03 1.51 -6.19
C LEU A 71 -1.91 0.65 -5.27
N HIS A 72 -1.55 0.51 -4.00
CA HIS A 72 -2.37 -0.22 -3.02
C HIS A 72 -3.71 0.46 -2.76
N VAL A 73 -3.72 1.80 -2.67
CA VAL A 73 -4.97 2.57 -2.53
C VAL A 73 -5.87 2.33 -3.74
N SER A 74 -5.32 2.37 -4.96
CA SER A 74 -6.07 2.13 -6.20
C SER A 74 -6.62 0.70 -6.26
N LEU A 75 -5.79 -0.31 -5.99
CA LEU A 75 -6.21 -1.72 -6.01
C LEU A 75 -7.32 -2.00 -4.98
N ASN A 76 -7.16 -1.51 -3.75
CA ASN A 76 -8.16 -1.68 -2.71
C ASN A 76 -9.47 -0.96 -3.05
N SER A 77 -9.38 0.22 -3.67
CA SER A 77 -10.56 0.97 -4.13
C SER A 77 -11.31 0.19 -5.23
N CYS A 78 -10.60 -0.29 -6.25
CA CYS A 78 -11.19 -1.10 -7.33
C CYS A 78 -11.85 -2.37 -6.78
N GLU A 79 -11.14 -3.08 -5.89
CA GLU A 79 -11.68 -4.27 -5.24
C GLU A 79 -12.93 -3.96 -4.40
N THR A 80 -12.91 -2.86 -3.64
CA THR A 80 -14.06 -2.43 -2.82
C THR A 80 -15.28 -2.13 -3.69
N VAL A 81 -15.11 -1.36 -4.77
CA VAL A 81 -16.21 -1.05 -5.71
C VAL A 81 -16.80 -2.33 -6.30
N PHE A 82 -15.95 -3.26 -6.71
CA PHE A 82 -16.38 -4.56 -7.23
C PHE A 82 -17.17 -5.37 -6.20
N LEU A 83 -16.65 -5.51 -4.98
CA LEU A 83 -17.27 -6.31 -3.94
C LEU A 83 -18.61 -5.72 -3.47
N LEU A 84 -18.70 -4.41 -3.32
CA LEU A 84 -19.94 -3.72 -2.93
C LEU A 84 -21.04 -3.85 -3.99
N ASN A 85 -20.67 -3.98 -5.26
CA ASN A 85 -21.61 -4.08 -6.38
C ASN A 85 -21.51 -5.45 -7.07
N TYR A 86 -21.18 -6.50 -6.31
CA TYR A 86 -20.89 -7.82 -6.88
C TYR A 86 -22.00 -8.32 -7.80
N GLU A 87 -23.27 -8.20 -7.39
CA GLU A 87 -24.42 -8.70 -8.17
C GLU A 87 -24.52 -8.04 -9.55
N PHE A 88 -24.26 -6.74 -9.63
CA PHE A 88 -24.18 -6.03 -10.91
C PHE A 88 -23.05 -6.57 -11.79
N PHE A 89 -21.84 -6.73 -11.22
CA PHE A 89 -20.71 -7.23 -11.98
C PHE A 89 -20.86 -8.71 -12.37
N ASP A 90 -21.57 -9.49 -11.58
CA ASP A 90 -21.93 -10.87 -11.89
C ASP A 90 -22.86 -10.91 -13.11
N LEU A 91 -23.92 -10.10 -13.13
CA LEU A 91 -24.81 -9.96 -14.30
C LEU A 91 -24.04 -9.50 -15.55
N LEU A 92 -23.20 -8.46 -15.42
CA LEU A 92 -22.38 -7.94 -16.52
C LEU A 92 -21.44 -9.04 -17.06
N PHE A 93 -20.80 -9.79 -16.17
CA PHE A 93 -19.89 -10.86 -16.54
C PHE A 93 -20.62 -11.97 -17.32
N HIS A 94 -21.75 -12.47 -16.85
CA HIS A 94 -22.49 -13.52 -17.55
C HIS A 94 -23.08 -13.01 -18.87
N LYS A 95 -23.45 -11.73 -18.95
CA LYS A 95 -23.92 -11.12 -20.19
C LYS A 95 -22.85 -11.09 -21.28
N ILE A 96 -21.59 -10.85 -20.91
CA ILE A 96 -20.47 -10.70 -21.86
C ILE A 96 -19.78 -12.05 -22.15
N PHE A 97 -19.55 -12.86 -21.11
CA PHE A 97 -18.74 -14.08 -21.19
C PHE A 97 -19.57 -15.37 -21.22
N GLY A 98 -20.89 -15.27 -21.01
CA GLY A 98 -21.86 -16.37 -21.07
C GLY A 98 -22.27 -16.92 -19.69
N GLU A 99 -23.53 -17.34 -19.59
CA GLU A 99 -24.18 -17.87 -18.37
C GLU A 99 -23.49 -19.12 -17.79
N ASN A 100 -22.78 -19.88 -18.61
CA ASN A 100 -22.10 -21.11 -18.17
C ASN A 100 -20.73 -20.84 -17.50
N LYS A 101 -20.30 -19.58 -17.43
CA LYS A 101 -19.04 -19.19 -16.78
C LYS A 101 -19.29 -18.86 -15.32
N VAL A 102 -18.23 -18.92 -14.50
CA VAL A 102 -18.31 -18.59 -13.07
C VAL A 102 -17.45 -17.38 -12.79
N LEU A 103 -18.05 -16.32 -12.26
CA LEU A 103 -17.32 -15.22 -11.64
C LEU A 103 -17.01 -15.60 -10.19
N ALA A 104 -15.72 -15.54 -9.82
CA ALA A 104 -15.34 -15.76 -8.43
C ALA A 104 -15.76 -14.56 -7.57
N LYS A 105 -16.22 -14.81 -6.33
CA LYS A 105 -16.53 -13.76 -5.35
C LYS A 105 -15.36 -12.81 -5.07
N LYS A 106 -14.12 -13.30 -5.19
CA LYS A 106 -12.89 -12.53 -5.07
C LYS A 106 -11.95 -12.84 -6.23
N PRO A 107 -12.19 -12.26 -7.42
CA PRO A 107 -11.40 -12.54 -8.61
C PRO A 107 -10.03 -11.85 -8.56
N LYS A 108 -9.11 -12.24 -9.45
CA LYS A 108 -7.79 -11.60 -9.56
C LYS A 108 -7.93 -10.12 -9.97
N PRO A 109 -7.02 -9.23 -9.55
CA PRO A 109 -7.13 -7.79 -9.82
C PRO A 109 -7.34 -7.42 -11.30
N TYR A 110 -6.67 -8.12 -12.24
CA TYR A 110 -6.86 -7.85 -13.67
C TYR A 110 -8.29 -8.12 -14.16
N LYS A 111 -9.00 -9.09 -13.56
CA LYS A 111 -10.40 -9.36 -13.90
C LYS A 111 -11.33 -8.29 -13.34
N ILE A 112 -11.04 -7.81 -12.12
CA ILE A 112 -11.76 -6.70 -11.51
C ILE A 112 -11.62 -5.46 -12.40
N ASN A 113 -10.39 -5.12 -12.78
CA ASN A 113 -10.12 -3.98 -13.65
C ASN A 113 -10.81 -4.09 -15.02
N LEU A 114 -10.80 -5.29 -15.63
CA LEU A 114 -11.52 -5.51 -16.89
C LEU A 114 -13.03 -5.24 -16.76
N LEU A 115 -13.67 -5.73 -15.70
CA LEU A 115 -15.11 -5.53 -15.50
C LEU A 115 -15.45 -4.08 -15.17
N LEU A 116 -14.61 -3.39 -14.39
CA LEU A 116 -14.74 -1.96 -14.13
C LEU A 116 -14.63 -1.15 -15.42
N GLU A 117 -13.65 -1.47 -16.27
CA GLU A 117 -13.48 -0.81 -17.56
C GLU A 117 -14.69 -1.04 -18.47
N LEU A 118 -15.16 -2.28 -18.60
CA LEU A 118 -16.34 -2.61 -19.39
C LEU A 118 -17.59 -1.88 -18.90
N ALA A 119 -17.77 -1.78 -17.58
CA ALA A 119 -18.87 -1.03 -16.98
C ALA A 119 -18.75 0.47 -17.28
N SER A 120 -17.55 1.05 -17.18
CA SER A 120 -17.30 2.46 -17.48
C SER A 120 -17.56 2.80 -18.95
N GLN A 121 -17.11 1.93 -19.87
CA GLN A 121 -17.32 2.09 -21.31
C GLN A 121 -18.79 1.94 -21.69
N GLY A 122 -19.54 1.06 -21.02
CA GLY A 122 -20.98 0.89 -21.26
C GLY A 122 -21.85 1.99 -20.67
N TRP A 123 -21.31 2.80 -19.76
CA TRP A 123 -22.03 3.92 -19.12
C TRP A 123 -21.87 5.24 -19.88
N SER A 124 -20.77 5.39 -20.62
CA SER A 124 -20.44 6.60 -21.40
C SER A 124 -21.18 6.62 -22.74
#